data_AF-A0A2P8E9K9-F1
#
_entry.id   AF-A0A2P8E9K9-F1
#
_cell.length_a   1.000
_cell.length_b   1.000
_cell.length_c   1.000
_cell.angle_alpha   90.00
_cell.angle_beta   90.00
_cell.angle_gamma   90.00
#
_symmetry.space_group_name_H-M   'P 1'
#
loop_
_entity.id
_entity.type
_entity.pdbx_description
1 polymer ?
#
loop_
_entity_poly.entity_id
_entity_poly.type
_entity_poly.pdbx_seq_one_letter_code
_entity_poly.pdbx_strand_id
1 'polypeptide(L)'
;MIRRAYDAALDHIGGRIEFGERWLLDARRASYGVAVVRIIFGLGAVWFLLANWSNRHYLWGDASQWMSPLERNGGFDWPFTLFAGGSAPTELTVKLLVVLALAIALTLGWRTRVVAPLLLVCWVSLIESNPLYGDQSDNIFRILLIYLCFADISGRWSLDARRRARAARGTAGRLLATLPTPPARVRRNASLLATLLHNLSVLAVAGQVCIIYVASAMYKIQGEYWQDGTAVFYPLQVSHYRPWPFLNDLLSANAFGVLAVSYFSVFIQLFFPLLLMRRTTRVFGLVGVLGMHAGIAVIMGLPFFSLFIMAGDQVFVRDSTYRAVAQQVRGAWQRRRRRRPAPDEPPDSGEPADDSLDAHPTEPAGPGPERRQPAGELIY
;
A
#
# COMPACT_ATOMS: atom_id res chain seq x y z
N MET A 1 -7.09 -4.06 54.55
CA MET A 1 -5.95 -3.91 53.62
C MET A 1 -6.15 -4.77 52.36
N ILE A 2 -6.41 -6.07 52.50
CA ILE A 2 -6.61 -7.03 51.39
C ILE A 2 -7.73 -6.61 50.42
N ARG A 3 -8.91 -6.20 50.94
CA ARG A 3 -10.04 -5.76 50.10
C ARG A 3 -9.71 -4.55 49.21
N ARG A 4 -9.02 -3.54 49.76
CA ARG A 4 -8.58 -2.36 48.98
C ARG A 4 -7.56 -2.72 47.90
N ALA A 5 -6.66 -3.67 48.18
CA ALA A 5 -5.70 -4.16 47.19
C ALA A 5 -6.39 -4.98 46.09
N TYR A 6 -7.39 -5.79 46.45
CA TYR A 6 -8.22 -6.55 45.51
C TYR A 6 -9.04 -5.63 44.59
N ASP A 7 -9.73 -4.64 45.16
CA ASP A 7 -10.54 -3.67 44.39
C ASP A 7 -9.65 -2.85 43.43
N ALA A 8 -8.47 -2.39 43.89
CA ALA A 8 -7.51 -1.68 43.05
C ALA A 8 -6.95 -2.55 41.91
N ALA A 9 -6.73 -3.85 42.15
CA ALA A 9 -6.30 -4.79 41.12
C ALA A 9 -7.41 -5.02 40.08
N LEU A 10 -8.67 -5.18 40.51
CA LEU A 10 -9.82 -5.32 39.62
C LEU A 10 -10.04 -4.07 38.77
N ASP A 11 -9.96 -2.88 39.37
CA ASP A 11 -10.10 -1.61 38.64
C ASP A 11 -8.98 -1.44 37.59
N HIS A 12 -7.75 -1.83 37.95
CA HIS A 12 -6.63 -1.81 37.00
C HIS A 12 -6.84 -2.78 35.84
N ILE A 13 -7.30 -4.00 36.12
CA ILE A 13 -7.62 -5.00 35.10
C ILE A 13 -8.79 -4.52 34.23
N GLY A 14 -9.86 -4.01 34.84
CA GLY A 14 -11.03 -3.46 34.15
C GLY A 14 -10.65 -2.33 33.20
N GLY A 15 -9.83 -1.36 33.66
CA GLY A 15 -9.33 -0.29 32.82
C GLY A 15 -8.47 -0.77 31.63
N ARG A 16 -7.69 -1.84 31.82
CA ARG A 16 -6.92 -2.46 30.73
C ARG A 16 -7.79 -3.20 29.72
N ILE A 17 -8.83 -3.90 30.19
CA ILE A 17 -9.80 -4.57 29.33
C ILE A 17 -10.57 -3.54 28.50
N GLU A 18 -11.08 -2.48 29.13
CA GLU A 18 -11.80 -1.40 28.44
C GLU A 18 -10.92 -0.67 27.43
N PHE A 19 -9.63 -0.47 27.75
CA PHE A 19 -8.67 0.05 26.77
C PHE A 19 -8.50 -0.90 25.58
N GLY A 20 -8.32 -2.19 25.82
CA GLY A 20 -8.19 -3.21 24.78
C GLY A 20 -9.43 -3.29 23.88
N GLU A 21 -10.61 -3.29 24.48
CA GLU A 21 -11.90 -3.30 23.79
C GLU A 21 -12.04 -2.06 22.88
N ARG A 22 -11.84 -0.86 23.43
CA ARG A 22 -11.86 0.40 22.65
C ARG A 22 -10.82 0.40 21.54
N TRP A 23 -9.62 -0.14 21.81
CA TRP A 23 -8.59 -0.23 20.79
C TRP A 23 -9.03 -1.11 19.62
N LEU A 24 -9.64 -2.26 19.91
CA LEU A 24 -10.07 -3.27 18.95
C LEU A 24 -11.36 -2.93 18.21
N LEU A 25 -12.35 -2.27 18.85
CA LEU A 25 -13.71 -2.14 18.31
C LEU A 25 -14.08 -0.73 17.84
N ASP A 26 -13.53 0.34 18.44
CA ASP A 26 -14.00 1.71 18.16
C ASP A 26 -13.71 2.16 16.73
N ALA A 27 -12.48 1.92 16.28
CA ALA A 27 -11.99 2.46 15.02
C ALA A 27 -10.94 1.55 14.40
N ARG A 28 -10.91 1.56 13.07
CA ARG A 28 -9.89 0.87 12.26
C ARG A 28 -8.53 1.55 12.41
N ARG A 29 -7.50 0.78 12.76
CA ARG A 29 -6.14 1.25 13.03
C ARG A 29 -5.25 1.09 11.78
N ALA A 30 -4.19 1.91 11.67
CA ALA A 30 -3.25 1.87 10.55
C ALA A 30 -3.90 1.90 9.14
N SER A 31 -5.02 2.62 9.01
CA SER A 31 -5.87 2.57 7.80
C SER A 31 -5.15 3.04 6.54
N TYR A 32 -4.18 3.95 6.67
CA TYR A 32 -3.33 4.38 5.58
C TYR A 32 -2.18 3.40 5.36
N GLY A 33 -1.52 2.94 6.43
CA GLY A 33 -0.43 1.95 6.34
C GLY A 33 -0.85 0.71 5.57
N VAL A 34 -1.98 0.11 5.91
CA VAL A 34 -2.54 -1.06 5.20
C VAL A 34 -2.87 -0.76 3.73
N ALA A 35 -3.32 0.46 3.41
CA ALA A 35 -3.55 0.86 2.02
C ALA A 35 -2.22 0.97 1.24
N VAL A 36 -1.13 1.41 1.88
CA VAL A 36 0.21 1.40 1.27
C VAL A 36 0.71 -0.02 1.09
N VAL A 37 0.56 -0.90 2.09
CA VAL A 37 0.91 -2.33 1.97
C VAL A 37 0.24 -2.91 0.72
N ARG A 38 -1.08 -2.70 0.56
CA ARG A 38 -1.84 -3.16 -0.59
C ARG A 38 -1.27 -2.66 -1.93
N ILE A 39 -0.94 -1.37 -2.01
CA ILE A 39 -0.39 -0.76 -3.23
C ILE A 39 0.98 -1.36 -3.54
N ILE A 40 1.86 -1.48 -2.54
CA ILE A 40 3.21 -2.04 -2.74
C ILE A 40 3.13 -3.51 -3.13
N PHE A 41 2.27 -4.30 -2.48
CA PHE A 41 2.07 -5.71 -2.81
C PHE A 41 1.56 -5.87 -4.25
N GLY A 42 0.52 -5.13 -4.63
CA GLY A 42 -0.02 -5.19 -5.98
C GLY A 42 1.00 -4.74 -7.04
N LEU A 43 1.74 -3.65 -6.81
CA LEU A 43 2.79 -3.19 -7.72
C LEU A 43 3.96 -4.16 -7.79
N GLY A 44 4.37 -4.73 -6.67
CA GLY A 44 5.45 -5.72 -6.60
C GLY A 44 5.08 -7.00 -7.35
N ALA A 45 3.85 -7.49 -7.21
CA ALA A 45 3.35 -8.62 -7.98
C ALA A 45 3.29 -8.31 -9.49
N VAL A 46 2.82 -7.13 -9.89
CA VAL A 46 2.87 -6.68 -11.29
C VAL A 46 4.31 -6.65 -11.80
N TRP A 47 5.23 -6.03 -11.05
CA TRP A 47 6.63 -5.94 -11.42
C TRP A 47 7.25 -7.34 -11.57
N PHE A 48 7.02 -8.24 -10.62
CA PHE A 48 7.52 -9.60 -10.66
C PHE A 48 7.06 -10.37 -11.91
N LEU A 49 5.77 -10.30 -12.24
CA LEU A 49 5.22 -10.96 -13.42
C LEU A 49 5.78 -10.39 -14.72
N LEU A 50 5.94 -9.06 -14.80
CA LEU A 50 6.49 -8.41 -15.99
C LEU A 50 7.98 -8.67 -16.15
N ALA A 51 8.75 -8.64 -15.06
CA ALA A 51 10.18 -8.91 -15.07
C ALA A 51 10.50 -10.34 -15.53
N ASN A 52 9.61 -11.29 -15.21
CA ASN A 52 9.77 -12.70 -15.58
C ASN A 52 8.99 -13.09 -16.85
N TRP A 53 8.39 -12.12 -17.54
CA TRP A 53 7.48 -12.41 -18.64
C TRP A 53 8.18 -13.17 -19.77
N SER A 54 9.41 -12.78 -20.15
CA SER A 54 10.16 -13.44 -21.23
C SER A 54 10.48 -14.91 -20.90
N ASN A 55 10.71 -15.21 -19.62
CA ASN A 55 11.19 -16.52 -19.16
C ASN A 55 10.06 -17.42 -18.64
N ARG A 56 8.80 -16.96 -18.71
CA ARG A 56 7.63 -17.62 -18.10
C ARG A 56 7.45 -19.09 -18.49
N HIS A 57 7.75 -19.47 -19.73
CA HIS A 57 7.61 -20.85 -20.20
C HIS A 57 8.61 -21.79 -19.53
N TYR A 58 9.84 -21.33 -19.34
CA TYR A 58 10.87 -22.08 -18.62
C TYR A 58 10.57 -22.15 -17.13
N LEU A 59 10.02 -21.08 -16.55
CA LEU A 59 9.73 -21.01 -15.12
C LEU A 59 8.49 -21.81 -14.72
N TRP A 60 7.40 -21.73 -15.49
CA TRP A 60 6.08 -22.24 -15.08
C TRP A 60 5.28 -22.93 -16.19
N GLY A 61 5.86 -23.11 -17.38
CA GLY A 61 5.17 -23.68 -18.55
C GLY A 61 5.58 -25.11 -18.88
N ASP A 62 5.27 -25.51 -20.10
CA ASP A 62 5.74 -26.76 -20.71
C ASP A 62 7.25 -26.99 -20.56
N ALA A 63 8.05 -25.94 -20.75
CA ALA A 63 9.50 -26.02 -20.60
C ALA A 63 9.98 -26.12 -19.14
N SER A 64 9.09 -26.08 -18.13
CA SER A 64 9.44 -26.31 -16.71
C SER A 64 9.41 -27.80 -16.33
N GLN A 65 8.91 -28.68 -17.20
CA GLN A 65 8.68 -30.11 -16.91
C GLN A 65 9.94 -30.93 -16.60
N TRP A 66 11.13 -30.39 -16.90
CA TRP A 66 12.40 -31.00 -16.46
C TRP A 66 12.50 -31.11 -14.93
N MET A 67 11.71 -30.32 -14.18
CA MET A 67 11.64 -30.35 -12.72
C MET A 67 10.60 -31.34 -12.18
N SER A 68 9.88 -32.08 -13.03
CA SER A 68 8.82 -33.03 -12.61
C SER A 68 9.20 -34.00 -11.48
N PRO A 69 10.45 -34.49 -11.32
CA PRO A 69 10.81 -35.32 -10.17
C PRO A 69 10.73 -34.59 -8.81
N LEU A 70 10.81 -33.26 -8.83
CA LEU A 70 10.69 -32.35 -7.68
C LEU A 70 9.26 -31.77 -7.54
N GLU A 71 8.40 -31.95 -8.56
CA GLU A 71 7.04 -31.40 -8.57
C GLU A 71 6.14 -32.13 -7.55
N ARG A 72 6.09 -31.58 -6.34
CA ARG A 72 5.04 -31.87 -5.34
C ARG A 72 4.25 -30.63 -4.93
N ASN A 73 4.20 -29.58 -5.75
CA ASN A 73 3.50 -28.30 -5.45
C ASN A 73 3.74 -27.80 -4.00
N GLY A 74 4.97 -27.91 -3.49
CA GLY A 74 5.29 -27.55 -2.10
C GLY A 74 4.57 -28.36 -1.01
N GLY A 75 3.92 -29.47 -1.35
CA GLY A 75 3.05 -30.25 -0.46
C GLY A 75 1.61 -29.70 -0.35
N PHE A 76 1.23 -28.75 -1.19
CA PHE A 76 -0.12 -28.18 -1.19
C PHE A 76 -1.10 -28.95 -2.09
N ASP A 77 -2.34 -29.06 -1.62
CA ASP A 77 -3.48 -29.57 -2.37
C ASP A 77 -4.34 -28.43 -2.94
N TRP A 78 -5.44 -28.81 -3.61
CA TRP A 78 -6.47 -27.86 -4.02
C TRP A 78 -6.89 -26.97 -2.83
N PRO A 79 -7.02 -25.63 -3.00
CA PRO A 79 -7.05 -24.89 -4.27
C PRO A 79 -5.69 -24.36 -4.77
N PHE A 80 -4.57 -24.75 -4.18
CA PHE A 80 -3.25 -24.16 -4.47
C PHE A 80 -2.48 -24.86 -5.60
N THR A 81 -3.15 -25.64 -6.44
CA THR A 81 -2.54 -26.44 -7.52
C THR A 81 -3.01 -26.02 -8.93
N LEU A 82 -3.56 -24.82 -9.09
CA LEU A 82 -4.01 -24.24 -10.37
C LEU A 82 -2.91 -24.16 -11.46
N PHE A 83 -1.63 -24.07 -11.09
CA PHE A 83 -0.48 -24.03 -12.00
C PHE A 83 0.30 -25.35 -12.07
N ALA A 84 -0.21 -26.43 -11.48
CA ALA A 84 0.47 -27.73 -11.49
C ALA A 84 0.61 -28.31 -12.90
N GLY A 85 1.70 -29.06 -13.14
CA GLY A 85 1.87 -29.92 -14.31
C GLY A 85 2.26 -29.24 -15.62
N GLY A 86 3.02 -28.13 -15.57
CA GLY A 86 3.62 -27.50 -16.75
C GLY A 86 2.62 -27.12 -17.83
N SER A 87 1.84 -26.07 -17.58
CA SER A 87 0.74 -25.67 -18.46
C SER A 87 1.21 -25.40 -19.90
N ALA A 88 0.36 -25.77 -20.87
CA ALA A 88 0.61 -25.44 -22.27
C ALA A 88 0.81 -23.91 -22.46
N PRO A 89 1.58 -23.46 -23.46
CA PRO A 89 1.96 -22.05 -23.61
C PRO A 89 0.80 -21.04 -23.55
N THR A 90 -0.33 -21.37 -24.19
CA THR A 90 -1.53 -20.55 -24.22
C THR A 90 -2.25 -20.53 -22.86
N GLU A 91 -2.41 -21.70 -22.24
CA GLU A 91 -3.01 -21.85 -20.91
C GLU A 91 -2.21 -21.08 -19.86
N LEU A 92 -0.88 -21.24 -19.83
CA LEU A 92 -0.01 -20.50 -18.93
C LEU A 92 -0.19 -18.99 -19.13
N THR A 93 -0.17 -18.53 -20.38
CA THR A 93 -0.29 -17.09 -20.68
C THR A 93 -1.63 -16.54 -20.16
N VAL A 94 -2.74 -17.26 -20.36
CA VAL A 94 -4.04 -16.87 -19.83
C VAL A 94 -4.04 -16.83 -18.30
N LYS A 95 -3.52 -17.88 -17.64
CA LYS A 95 -3.43 -17.94 -16.17
C LYS A 95 -2.61 -16.76 -15.64
N LEU A 96 -1.45 -16.45 -16.23
CA LEU A 96 -0.60 -15.33 -15.83
C LEU A 96 -1.27 -13.97 -16.07
N LEU A 97 -2.01 -13.79 -17.17
CA LEU A 97 -2.81 -12.58 -17.39
C LEU A 97 -3.90 -12.41 -16.33
N VAL A 98 -4.51 -13.50 -15.85
CA VAL A 98 -5.45 -13.46 -14.73
C VAL A 98 -4.75 -13.01 -13.45
N VAL A 99 -3.58 -13.57 -13.11
CA VAL A 99 -2.81 -13.14 -11.92
C VAL A 99 -2.41 -11.67 -12.04
N LEU A 100 -1.95 -11.25 -13.22
CA LEU A 100 -1.59 -9.86 -13.51
C LEU A 100 -2.80 -8.93 -13.31
N ALA A 101 -3.97 -9.29 -13.83
CA ALA A 101 -5.20 -8.53 -13.66
C ALA A 101 -5.61 -8.44 -12.18
N LEU A 102 -5.48 -9.53 -11.42
CA LEU A 102 -5.72 -9.55 -9.97
C LEU A 102 -4.75 -8.64 -9.21
N ALA A 103 -3.46 -8.63 -9.57
CA ALA A 103 -2.45 -7.76 -8.98
C ALA A 103 -2.72 -6.27 -9.27
N ILE A 104 -3.11 -5.93 -10.50
CA ILE A 104 -3.55 -4.57 -10.88
C ILE A 104 -4.81 -4.18 -10.10
N ALA A 105 -5.80 -5.06 -10.04
CA ALA A 105 -7.03 -4.82 -9.29
C ALA A 105 -6.76 -4.61 -7.79
N LEU A 106 -5.83 -5.37 -7.20
CA LEU A 106 -5.40 -5.21 -5.83
C LEU A 106 -4.73 -3.83 -5.62
N THR A 107 -3.82 -3.44 -6.51
CA THR A 107 -3.14 -2.13 -6.50
C THR A 107 -4.16 -0.99 -6.44
N LEU A 108 -5.11 -1.02 -7.39
CA LEU A 108 -6.19 -0.03 -7.51
C LEU A 108 -7.20 -0.11 -6.35
N GLY A 109 -7.20 -1.21 -5.59
CA GLY A 109 -8.12 -1.46 -4.49
C GLY A 109 -9.56 -1.63 -4.98
N TRP A 110 -9.73 -2.42 -6.04
CA TRP A 110 -11.03 -2.78 -6.61
C TRP A 110 -11.48 -4.15 -6.10
N ARG A 111 -12.69 -4.23 -5.54
CA ARG A 111 -13.32 -5.46 -5.03
C ARG A 111 -12.38 -6.31 -4.16
N THR A 112 -11.62 -5.65 -3.27
CA THR A 112 -10.46 -6.28 -2.59
C THR A 112 -10.81 -7.49 -1.73
N ARG A 113 -12.06 -7.57 -1.25
CA ARG A 113 -12.55 -8.73 -0.48
C ARG A 113 -12.61 -10.03 -1.29
N VAL A 114 -12.67 -9.92 -2.61
CA VAL A 114 -12.65 -11.07 -3.54
C VAL A 114 -11.27 -11.18 -4.20
N VAL A 115 -10.71 -10.05 -4.62
CA VAL A 115 -9.41 -10.03 -5.33
C VAL A 115 -8.26 -10.51 -4.46
N ALA A 116 -8.18 -10.14 -3.18
CA ALA A 116 -7.05 -10.54 -2.34
C ALA A 116 -6.99 -12.06 -2.08
N PRO A 117 -8.08 -12.75 -1.70
CA PRO A 117 -8.07 -14.22 -1.58
C PRO A 117 -7.77 -14.94 -2.90
N LEU A 118 -8.34 -14.48 -4.03
CA LEU A 118 -8.05 -15.09 -5.32
C LEU A 118 -6.58 -14.89 -5.72
N LEU A 119 -6.04 -13.70 -5.51
CA LEU A 119 -4.61 -13.45 -5.76
C LEU A 119 -3.74 -14.33 -4.86
N LEU A 120 -4.09 -14.51 -3.59
CA LEU A 120 -3.37 -15.40 -2.68
C LEU A 120 -3.32 -16.83 -3.22
N VAL A 121 -4.47 -17.40 -3.61
CA VAL A 121 -4.55 -18.76 -4.14
C VAL A 121 -3.74 -18.90 -5.42
N CYS A 122 -3.92 -17.98 -6.37
CA CYS A 122 -3.19 -18.00 -7.63
C CYS A 122 -1.68 -17.77 -7.43
N TRP A 123 -1.29 -16.90 -6.50
CA TRP A 123 0.11 -16.59 -6.21
C TRP A 123 0.82 -17.78 -5.59
N VAL A 124 0.27 -18.36 -4.53
CA VAL A 124 0.83 -19.56 -3.90
C VAL A 124 0.92 -20.68 -4.93
N SER A 125 -0.12 -20.88 -5.73
CA SER A 125 -0.09 -21.91 -6.76
C SER A 125 0.98 -21.68 -7.83
N LEU A 126 1.17 -20.44 -8.28
CA LEU A 126 2.19 -20.07 -9.26
C LEU A 126 3.60 -20.28 -8.73
N ILE A 127 3.88 -19.84 -7.49
CA ILE A 127 5.23 -19.97 -6.92
C ILE A 127 5.55 -21.44 -6.61
N GLU A 128 4.59 -22.17 -6.03
CA GLU A 128 4.81 -23.57 -5.63
C GLU A 128 4.80 -24.54 -6.82
N SER A 129 4.34 -24.14 -8.01
CA SER A 129 4.53 -24.95 -9.22
C SER A 129 6.01 -25.03 -9.64
N ASN A 130 6.86 -24.12 -9.15
CA ASN A 130 8.31 -24.19 -9.30
C ASN A 130 9.03 -23.87 -7.97
N PRO A 131 9.26 -24.88 -7.11
CA PRO A 131 9.84 -24.67 -5.79
C PRO A 131 11.32 -24.25 -5.83
N LEU A 132 12.02 -24.42 -6.95
CA LEU A 132 13.42 -23.97 -7.09
C LEU A 132 13.54 -22.46 -7.27
N TYR A 133 12.47 -21.81 -7.72
CA TYR A 133 12.45 -20.38 -7.98
C TYR A 133 11.97 -19.56 -6.77
N GLY A 134 11.16 -20.16 -5.90
CA GLY A 134 10.61 -19.48 -4.73
C GLY A 134 11.69 -19.01 -3.75
N ASP A 135 11.54 -17.81 -3.22
CA ASP A 135 12.46 -17.24 -2.23
C ASP A 135 11.74 -16.75 -0.96
N GLN A 136 12.50 -16.12 -0.04
CA GLN A 136 11.92 -15.59 1.20
C GLN A 136 10.97 -14.41 0.96
N SER A 137 11.03 -13.75 -0.20
CA SER A 137 10.09 -12.69 -0.56
C SER A 137 8.68 -13.25 -0.78
N ASP A 138 8.56 -14.41 -1.43
CA ASP A 138 7.29 -15.09 -1.63
C ASP A 138 6.66 -15.54 -0.31
N ASN A 139 7.50 -16.01 0.62
CA ASN A 139 7.09 -16.35 1.98
C ASN A 139 6.48 -15.15 2.72
N ILE A 140 7.11 -13.99 2.63
CA ILE A 140 6.59 -12.76 3.25
C ILE A 140 5.28 -12.34 2.56
N PHE A 141 5.26 -12.37 1.22
CA PHE A 141 4.09 -11.98 0.44
C PHE A 141 2.86 -12.83 0.81
N ARG A 142 2.99 -14.16 0.80
CA ARG A 142 1.87 -15.07 1.10
C ARG A 142 1.37 -14.96 2.54
N ILE A 143 2.28 -14.93 3.52
CA ILE A 143 1.90 -14.85 4.94
C ILE A 143 1.18 -13.53 5.23
N LEU A 144 1.72 -12.40 4.76
CA LEU A 144 1.08 -11.11 4.99
C LEU A 144 -0.22 -10.99 4.20
N LEU A 145 -0.29 -11.49 2.96
CA LEU A 145 -1.50 -11.45 2.16
C LEU A 145 -2.65 -12.26 2.80
N ILE A 146 -2.36 -13.37 3.47
CA ILE A 146 -3.35 -14.12 4.30
C ILE A 146 -3.96 -13.18 5.34
N TYR A 147 -3.14 -12.49 6.14
CA TYR A 147 -3.66 -11.57 7.15
C TYR A 147 -4.45 -10.41 6.54
N LEU A 148 -3.99 -9.89 5.40
CA LEU A 148 -4.63 -8.79 4.68
C LEU A 148 -5.99 -9.17 4.08
N CYS A 149 -6.29 -10.45 3.83
CA CYS A 149 -7.62 -10.89 3.40
C CYS A 149 -8.70 -10.54 4.43
N PHE A 150 -8.34 -10.54 5.71
CA PHE A 150 -9.25 -10.17 6.81
C PHE A 150 -9.26 -8.65 7.08
N ALA A 151 -8.23 -7.91 6.65
CA ALA A 151 -8.14 -6.47 6.82
C ALA A 151 -9.02 -5.66 5.85
N ASP A 152 -9.46 -4.47 6.27
CA ASP A 152 -10.00 -3.46 5.33
C ASP A 152 -8.88 -2.76 4.55
N ILE A 153 -8.33 -3.47 3.56
CA ILE A 153 -7.26 -2.94 2.72
C ILE A 153 -7.73 -1.91 1.69
N SER A 154 -9.05 -1.76 1.50
CA SER A 154 -9.63 -0.79 0.57
C SER A 154 -10.26 0.41 1.26
N GLY A 155 -10.02 0.63 2.55
CA GLY A 155 -10.55 1.78 3.29
C GLY A 155 -10.03 3.13 2.79
N ARG A 156 -8.77 3.19 2.33
CA ARG A 156 -8.08 4.40 1.86
C ARG A 156 -7.43 4.16 0.49
N TRP A 157 -7.29 5.25 -0.27
CA TRP A 157 -6.60 5.29 -1.58
C TRP A 157 -6.98 4.15 -2.53
N SER A 158 -8.27 3.86 -2.67
CA SER A 158 -8.78 2.73 -3.47
C SER A 158 -10.00 3.12 -4.32
N LEU A 159 -10.27 2.35 -5.37
CA LEU A 159 -11.49 2.46 -6.16
C LEU A 159 -12.74 2.10 -5.34
N ASP A 160 -12.65 1.11 -4.46
CA ASP A 160 -13.75 0.74 -3.56
C ASP A 160 -14.13 1.87 -2.58
N ALA A 161 -13.14 2.57 -2.01
CA ALA A 161 -13.41 3.75 -1.16
C ALA A 161 -14.09 4.87 -1.95
N ARG A 162 -13.65 5.12 -3.19
CA ARG A 162 -14.28 6.10 -4.08
C ARG A 162 -15.72 5.70 -4.41
N ARG A 163 -15.97 4.42 -4.70
CA ARG A 163 -17.32 3.89 -4.95
C ARG A 163 -18.24 4.08 -3.74
N ARG A 164 -17.79 3.72 -2.54
CA ARG A 164 -18.55 3.91 -1.29
C ARG A 164 -18.84 5.39 -1.01
N ALA A 165 -17.88 6.28 -1.24
CA ALA A 165 -18.07 7.71 -1.07
C ALA A 165 -19.08 8.30 -2.07
N ARG A 166 -19.08 7.86 -3.34
CA ARG A 166 -20.08 8.29 -4.34
C ARG A 166 -21.49 7.80 -4.03
N ALA A 167 -21.61 6.56 -3.54
CA ALA A 167 -22.88 6.01 -3.09
C ALA A 167 -23.45 6.78 -1.89
N ALA A 168 -22.62 7.11 -0.90
CA ALA A 168 -23.03 7.91 0.25
C ALA A 168 -23.47 9.34 -0.12
N ARG A 169 -22.98 9.88 -1.25
CA ARG A 169 -23.38 11.19 -1.80
C ARG A 169 -24.61 11.12 -2.71
N GLY A 170 -25.23 9.95 -2.88
CA GLY A 170 -26.37 9.78 -3.80
C GLY A 170 -26.04 9.87 -5.30
N THR A 171 -24.76 10.05 -5.65
CA THR A 171 -24.26 10.15 -7.04
C THR A 171 -23.98 8.80 -7.72
N ALA A 172 -24.20 7.68 -7.03
CA ALA A 172 -24.09 6.36 -7.65
C ALA A 172 -25.39 6.04 -8.42
N GLY A 173 -25.29 5.40 -9.59
CA GLY A 173 -26.45 5.06 -10.41
C GLY A 173 -27.54 4.35 -9.61
N ARG A 174 -28.80 4.76 -9.82
CA ARG A 174 -30.02 4.33 -9.09
C ARG A 174 -30.26 2.81 -9.07
N LEU A 175 -29.55 2.02 -9.88
CA LEU A 175 -29.76 0.57 -10.03
C LEU A 175 -29.54 -0.24 -8.74
N LEU A 176 -28.71 0.22 -7.80
CA LEU A 176 -28.45 -0.47 -6.52
C LEU A 176 -29.25 0.09 -5.33
N ALA A 177 -30.01 1.18 -5.53
CA ALA A 177 -30.79 1.82 -4.47
C ALA A 177 -32.04 1.00 -4.07
N THR A 178 -32.38 -0.03 -4.84
CA THR A 178 -33.58 -0.86 -4.68
C THR A 178 -33.34 -2.15 -3.89
N LEU A 179 -32.11 -2.45 -3.47
CA LEU A 179 -31.84 -3.64 -2.66
C LEU A 179 -32.27 -3.44 -1.20
N PRO A 180 -32.87 -4.46 -0.55
CA PRO A 180 -33.25 -4.38 0.85
C PRO A 180 -32.03 -4.10 1.73
N THR A 181 -32.08 -3.01 2.50
CA THR A 181 -31.04 -2.75 3.49
C THR A 181 -31.23 -3.67 4.69
N PRO A 182 -30.21 -4.44 5.12
CA PRO A 182 -30.34 -5.33 6.27
C PRO A 182 -30.66 -4.54 7.56
N PRO A 183 -31.27 -5.19 8.57
CA PRO A 183 -31.65 -4.55 9.83
C PRO A 183 -30.49 -3.82 10.51
N ALA A 184 -30.77 -2.72 11.22
CA ALA A 184 -29.75 -1.88 11.85
C ALA A 184 -28.81 -2.66 12.79
N ARG A 185 -29.36 -3.62 13.56
CA ARG A 185 -28.58 -4.51 14.45
C ARG A 185 -27.55 -5.35 13.69
N VAL A 186 -27.96 -5.93 12.55
CA VAL A 186 -27.07 -6.75 11.71
C VAL A 186 -25.94 -5.90 11.14
N ARG A 187 -26.25 -4.68 10.65
CA ARG A 187 -25.22 -3.76 10.13
C ARG A 187 -24.23 -3.34 11.22
N ARG A 188 -24.71 -3.04 12.43
CA ARG A 188 -23.86 -2.68 13.57
C ARG A 188 -22.92 -3.83 13.93
N ASN A 189 -23.45 -5.03 14.12
CA ASN A 189 -22.64 -6.19 14.48
C ASN A 189 -21.63 -6.56 13.38
N ALA A 190 -22.04 -6.48 12.10
CA ALA A 190 -21.13 -6.67 10.98
C ALA A 190 -20.01 -5.61 10.94
N SER A 191 -20.30 -4.35 11.27
CA SER A 191 -19.28 -3.30 11.35
C SER A 191 -18.30 -3.49 12.50
N LEU A 192 -18.77 -3.99 13.65
CA LEU A 192 -17.93 -4.34 14.79
C LEU A 192 -17.01 -5.49 14.45
N LEU A 193 -17.55 -6.58 13.90
CA LEU A 193 -16.77 -7.73 13.44
C LEU A 193 -15.74 -7.32 12.37
N ALA A 194 -16.12 -6.47 11.41
CA ALA A 194 -15.19 -5.98 10.39
C ALA A 194 -14.06 -5.10 10.98
N THR A 195 -14.32 -4.37 12.06
CA THR A 195 -13.32 -3.55 12.74
C THR A 195 -12.39 -4.43 13.58
N LEU A 196 -12.95 -5.40 14.30
CA LEU A 196 -12.21 -6.41 15.04
C LEU A 196 -11.26 -7.18 14.11
N LEU A 197 -11.78 -7.81 13.06
CA LEU A 197 -10.98 -8.58 12.10
C LEU A 197 -9.86 -7.72 11.49
N HIS A 198 -10.16 -6.47 11.13
CA HIS A 198 -9.16 -5.58 10.59
C HIS A 198 -8.03 -5.25 11.60
N ASN A 199 -8.39 -4.94 12.84
CA ASN A 199 -7.39 -4.59 13.86
C ASN A 199 -6.57 -5.82 14.28
N LEU A 200 -7.18 -7.00 14.33
CA LEU A 200 -6.48 -8.28 14.53
C LEU A 200 -5.52 -8.58 13.37
N SER A 201 -5.93 -8.35 12.12
CA SER A 201 -5.02 -8.46 10.97
C SER A 201 -3.83 -7.52 11.05
N VAL A 202 -4.07 -6.26 11.45
CA VAL A 202 -2.99 -5.27 11.63
C VAL A 202 -2.01 -5.75 12.71
N LEU A 203 -2.53 -6.30 13.81
CA LEU A 203 -1.70 -6.87 14.87
C LEU A 203 -0.94 -8.12 14.40
N ALA A 204 -1.56 -8.98 13.60
CA ALA A 204 -0.92 -10.17 13.04
C ALA A 204 0.22 -9.79 12.08
N VAL A 205 0.01 -8.82 11.19
CA VAL A 205 1.07 -8.27 10.32
C VAL A 205 2.20 -7.67 11.15
N ALA A 206 1.86 -6.84 12.14
CA ALA A 206 2.86 -6.22 13.02
C ALA A 206 3.66 -7.27 13.80
N GLY A 207 2.98 -8.27 14.37
CA GLY A 207 3.61 -9.38 15.08
C GLY A 207 4.52 -10.18 14.17
N GLN A 208 4.05 -10.55 12.97
CA GLN A 208 4.84 -11.30 11.99
C GLN A 208 6.12 -10.55 11.60
N VAL A 209 6.04 -9.25 11.31
CA VAL A 209 7.22 -8.44 10.96
C VAL A 209 8.21 -8.37 12.13
N CYS A 210 7.71 -8.13 13.35
CA CYS A 210 8.55 -8.15 14.55
C CYS A 210 9.25 -9.51 14.76
N ILE A 211 8.52 -10.61 14.58
CA ILE A 211 9.08 -11.98 14.69
C ILE A 211 10.16 -12.18 13.64
N ILE A 212 9.90 -11.82 12.38
CA ILE A 212 10.88 -11.94 11.29
C ILE A 212 12.17 -11.18 11.63
N TYR A 213 12.07 -9.94 12.08
CA TYR A 213 13.26 -9.15 12.42
C TYR A 213 14.03 -9.69 13.61
N VAL A 214 13.35 -10.00 14.71
CA VAL A 214 14.01 -10.52 15.91
C VAL A 214 14.63 -11.89 15.62
N ALA A 215 13.91 -12.80 14.96
CA ALA A 215 14.44 -14.11 14.59
C ALA A 215 15.64 -13.99 13.64
N SER A 216 15.57 -13.10 12.64
CA SER A 216 16.69 -12.82 11.74
C SER A 216 17.91 -12.32 12.51
N ALA A 217 17.74 -11.37 13.43
CA ALA A 217 18.85 -10.85 14.22
C ALA A 217 19.44 -11.90 15.18
N MET A 218 18.60 -12.70 15.83
CA MET A 218 19.06 -13.80 16.70
C MET A 218 19.83 -14.87 15.94
N TYR A 219 19.42 -15.17 14.71
CA TYR A 219 20.16 -16.08 13.84
C TYR A 219 21.51 -15.49 13.41
N LYS A 220 21.56 -14.18 13.11
CA LYS A 220 22.81 -13.49 12.78
C LYS A 220 23.81 -13.48 13.93
N ILE A 221 23.37 -13.19 15.16
CA ILE A 221 24.25 -13.12 16.33
C ILE A 221 25.00 -14.44 16.61
N GLN A 222 24.44 -15.57 16.17
CA GLN A 222 25.07 -16.89 16.31
C GLN A 222 26.18 -17.16 15.27
N GLY A 223 26.24 -16.41 14.17
CA GLY A 223 27.20 -16.66 13.08
C GLY A 223 28.52 -15.90 13.26
N GLU A 224 29.64 -16.58 13.06
CA GLU A 224 31.00 -16.03 13.21
C GLU A 224 31.21 -14.76 12.39
N TYR A 225 30.83 -14.74 11.12
CA TYR A 225 30.98 -13.55 10.26
C TYR A 225 30.22 -12.31 10.78
N TRP A 226 29.11 -12.50 11.51
CA TRP A 226 28.38 -11.39 12.12
C TRP A 226 29.05 -10.92 13.40
N GLN A 227 29.62 -11.84 14.17
CA GLN A 227 30.39 -11.54 15.37
C GLN A 227 31.66 -10.76 15.03
N ASP A 228 32.34 -11.12 13.95
CA ASP A 228 33.52 -10.43 13.43
C ASP A 228 33.18 -9.15 12.66
N GLY A 229 31.88 -8.91 12.38
CA GLY A 229 31.42 -7.72 11.66
C GLY A 229 31.75 -7.70 10.17
N THR A 230 32.16 -8.84 9.60
CA THR A 230 32.52 -9.02 8.20
C THR A 230 31.36 -9.55 7.35
N ALA A 231 30.22 -9.93 7.95
CA ALA A 231 29.11 -10.62 7.28
C ALA A 231 28.64 -9.97 5.97
N VAL A 232 28.56 -8.64 5.92
CA VAL A 232 28.10 -7.92 4.72
C VAL A 232 29.12 -7.95 3.59
N PHE A 233 30.41 -8.16 3.87
CA PHE A 233 31.45 -8.24 2.83
C PHE A 233 31.22 -9.41 1.87
N TYR A 234 30.89 -10.60 2.39
CA TYR A 234 30.84 -11.82 1.57
C TYR A 234 29.76 -11.81 0.49
N PRO A 235 28.49 -11.44 0.75
CA PRO A 235 27.49 -11.31 -0.30
C PRO A 235 27.90 -10.29 -1.36
N LEU A 236 28.61 -9.22 -0.97
CA LEU A 236 29.13 -8.23 -1.91
C LEU A 236 30.26 -8.78 -2.78
N GLN A 237 30.77 -9.99 -2.57
CA GLN A 237 31.75 -10.67 -3.42
C GLN A 237 31.13 -11.73 -4.34
N VAL A 238 29.87 -12.10 -4.13
CA VAL A 238 29.19 -13.12 -4.95
C VAL A 238 28.59 -12.45 -6.18
N SER A 239 29.01 -12.86 -7.38
CA SER A 239 28.58 -12.26 -8.66
C SER A 239 27.06 -12.13 -8.82
N HIS A 240 26.30 -13.12 -8.33
CA HIS A 240 24.83 -13.11 -8.38
C HIS A 240 24.18 -12.00 -7.53
N TYR A 241 24.84 -11.55 -6.46
CA TYR A 241 24.35 -10.50 -5.55
C TYR A 241 25.06 -9.15 -5.78
N ARG A 242 25.74 -8.99 -6.93
CA ARG A 242 26.50 -7.78 -7.29
C ARG A 242 25.94 -7.12 -8.56
N PRO A 243 24.74 -6.54 -8.51
CA PRO A 243 24.15 -5.87 -9.66
C PRO A 243 24.98 -4.65 -10.13
N TRP A 244 25.79 -4.07 -9.25
CA TRP A 244 26.56 -2.85 -9.53
C TRP A 244 28.02 -3.00 -9.05
N PRO A 245 28.89 -3.70 -9.79
CA PRO A 245 30.23 -4.06 -9.33
C PRO A 245 31.00 -2.90 -8.70
N PHE A 246 30.98 -1.72 -9.33
CA PHE A 246 31.59 -0.49 -8.80
C PHE A 246 31.10 -0.09 -7.40
N LEU A 247 29.78 -0.10 -7.16
CA LEU A 247 29.22 0.25 -5.85
C LEU A 247 29.55 -0.82 -4.80
N ASN A 248 29.51 -2.10 -5.20
CA ASN A 248 29.86 -3.22 -4.34
C ASN A 248 31.34 -3.13 -3.91
N ASP A 249 32.24 -2.81 -4.84
CA ASP A 249 33.68 -2.65 -4.57
C ASP A 249 33.96 -1.44 -3.69
N LEU A 250 33.31 -0.30 -3.93
CA LEU A 250 33.47 0.89 -3.11
C LEU A 250 33.09 0.64 -1.64
N LEU A 251 31.98 -0.06 -1.40
CA LEU A 251 31.55 -0.40 -0.05
C LEU A 251 32.48 -1.45 0.58
N SER A 252 32.86 -2.47 -0.18
CA SER A 252 33.72 -3.57 0.30
C SER A 252 35.16 -3.12 0.58
N ALA A 253 35.64 -2.09 -0.11
CA ALA A 253 36.96 -1.49 0.14
C ALA A 253 37.04 -0.75 1.48
N ASN A 254 35.90 -0.36 2.07
CA ASN A 254 35.85 0.34 3.35
C ASN A 254 35.51 -0.63 4.49
N ALA A 255 36.54 -1.17 5.15
CA ALA A 255 36.39 -2.11 6.26
C ALA A 255 35.50 -1.57 7.40
N PHE A 256 35.64 -0.28 7.74
CA PHE A 256 34.79 0.34 8.77
C PHE A 256 33.33 0.45 8.31
N GLY A 257 33.10 0.76 7.04
CA GLY A 257 31.76 0.78 6.45
C GLY A 257 31.08 -0.58 6.51
N VAL A 258 31.79 -1.64 6.14
CA VAL A 258 31.32 -3.03 6.27
C VAL A 258 30.97 -3.36 7.71
N LEU A 259 31.89 -3.11 8.65
CA LEU A 259 31.70 -3.32 10.09
C LEU A 259 30.44 -2.63 10.60
N ALA A 260 30.28 -1.34 10.28
CA ALA A 260 29.16 -0.54 10.71
C ALA A 260 27.83 -1.06 10.17
N VAL A 261 27.75 -1.41 8.88
CA VAL A 261 26.52 -1.94 8.26
C VAL A 261 26.17 -3.33 8.80
N SER A 262 27.17 -4.20 9.00
CA SER A 262 26.97 -5.54 9.59
C SER A 262 26.30 -5.43 10.96
N TYR A 263 26.89 -4.69 11.90
CA TYR A 263 26.31 -4.52 13.24
C TYR A 263 25.02 -3.69 13.24
N PHE A 264 24.93 -2.64 12.41
CA PHE A 264 23.71 -1.84 12.29
C PHE A 264 22.52 -2.70 11.91
N SER A 265 22.68 -3.61 10.95
CA SER A 265 21.59 -4.49 10.50
C SER A 265 21.10 -5.44 11.61
N VAL A 266 22.01 -5.95 12.46
CA VAL A 266 21.66 -6.77 13.62
C VAL A 266 20.95 -5.92 14.67
N PHE A 267 21.52 -4.77 15.01
CA PHE A 267 20.98 -3.87 16.03
C PHE A 267 19.57 -3.40 15.67
N ILE A 268 19.38 -2.89 14.46
CA ILE A 268 18.09 -2.31 14.05
C ILE A 268 16.99 -3.38 14.04
N GLN A 269 17.30 -4.61 13.64
CA GLN A 269 16.36 -5.73 13.59
C GLN A 269 16.05 -6.28 15.00
N LEU A 270 17.07 -6.49 15.82
CA LEU A 270 16.90 -7.04 17.18
C LEU A 270 16.05 -6.10 18.04
N PHE A 271 16.37 -4.81 18.02
CA PHE A 271 15.71 -3.82 18.85
C PHE A 271 14.47 -3.23 18.19
N PHE A 272 14.10 -3.63 16.97
CA PHE A 272 12.97 -3.05 16.24
C PHE A 272 11.69 -2.96 17.09
N PRO A 273 11.20 -4.03 17.75
CA PRO A 273 9.96 -3.96 18.53
C PRO A 273 10.07 -2.96 19.69
N LEU A 274 11.23 -2.88 20.34
CA LEU A 274 11.50 -1.95 21.44
C LEU A 274 11.58 -0.50 20.94
N LEU A 275 12.19 -0.28 19.77
CA LEU A 275 12.25 1.02 19.12
C LEU A 275 10.85 1.54 18.78
N LEU A 276 9.87 0.70 18.47
CA LEU A 276 8.50 1.12 18.18
C LEU A 276 7.75 1.74 19.38
N MET A 277 8.21 1.50 20.61
CA MET A 277 7.50 1.87 21.84
C MET A 277 7.42 3.38 22.06
N ARG A 278 8.50 4.13 21.77
CA ARG A 278 8.50 5.60 21.87
C ARG A 278 8.40 6.25 20.50
N ARG A 279 7.80 7.44 20.44
CA ARG A 279 7.57 8.16 19.17
C ARG A 279 8.88 8.43 18.43
N THR A 280 9.92 8.88 19.13
CA THR A 280 11.20 9.26 18.54
C THR A 280 11.98 8.03 18.07
N THR A 281 12.14 7.04 18.94
CA THR A 281 12.82 5.77 18.60
C THR A 281 12.10 5.03 17.49
N ARG A 282 10.77 5.16 17.37
CA ARG A 282 10.01 4.56 16.25
C ARG A 282 10.43 5.15 14.92
N VAL A 283 10.66 6.46 14.85
CA VAL A 283 11.11 7.11 13.61
C VAL A 283 12.50 6.61 13.24
N PHE A 284 13.43 6.55 14.20
CA PHE A 284 14.76 5.97 13.97
C PHE A 284 14.68 4.50 13.56
N GLY A 285 13.85 3.70 14.23
CA GLY A 285 13.60 2.30 13.90
C GLY A 285 13.12 2.13 12.46
N LEU A 286 12.07 2.88 12.07
CA LEU A 286 11.49 2.79 10.73
C LEU A 286 12.43 3.31 9.64
N VAL A 287 13.06 4.47 9.84
CA VAL A 287 14.06 4.97 8.88
C VAL A 287 15.22 3.99 8.75
N GLY A 288 15.65 3.39 9.86
CA GLY A 288 16.73 2.43 9.88
C GLY A 288 16.41 1.14 9.12
N VAL A 289 15.28 0.47 9.39
CA VAL A 289 14.91 -0.75 8.67
C VAL A 289 14.59 -0.48 7.20
N LEU A 290 13.89 0.63 6.89
CA LEU A 290 13.60 1.00 5.50
C LEU A 290 14.90 1.32 4.74
N GLY A 291 15.85 2.01 5.38
CA GLY A 291 17.17 2.31 4.80
C GLY A 291 18.00 1.05 4.58
N MET A 292 18.02 0.16 5.57
CA MET A 292 18.68 -1.15 5.45
C MET A 292 18.09 -1.97 4.31
N HIS A 293 16.76 -2.07 4.21
CA HIS A 293 16.11 -2.81 3.12
C HIS A 293 16.30 -2.16 1.76
N ALA A 294 16.29 -0.83 1.68
CA ALA A 294 16.66 -0.13 0.44
C ALA A 294 18.12 -0.45 0.03
N GLY A 295 19.04 -0.51 0.99
CA GLY A 295 20.41 -0.94 0.76
C GLY A 295 20.50 -2.37 0.23
N ILE A 296 19.79 -3.32 0.85
CA ILE A 296 19.73 -4.71 0.39
C ILE A 296 19.12 -4.79 -1.03
N ALA A 297 18.04 -4.06 -1.29
CA ALA A 297 17.38 -4.04 -2.60
C ALA A 297 18.33 -3.59 -3.72
N VAL A 298 19.06 -2.50 -3.50
CA VAL A 298 19.88 -1.83 -4.52
C VAL A 298 21.27 -2.46 -4.61
N ILE A 299 21.95 -2.63 -3.48
CA ILE A 299 23.36 -3.03 -3.42
C ILE A 299 23.50 -4.55 -3.54
N MET A 300 22.60 -5.33 -2.93
CA MET A 300 22.65 -6.80 -2.94
C MET A 300 21.73 -7.43 -4.00
N GLY A 301 21.01 -6.64 -4.79
CA GLY A 301 20.18 -7.15 -5.88
C GLY A 301 18.97 -7.97 -5.42
N LEU A 302 18.43 -7.70 -4.22
CA LEU A 302 17.27 -8.40 -3.66
C LEU A 302 16.03 -7.48 -3.57
N PRO A 303 15.47 -7.01 -4.71
CA PRO A 303 14.43 -6.00 -4.71
C PRO A 303 13.10 -6.51 -4.16
N PHE A 304 12.64 -7.71 -4.54
CA PHE A 304 11.33 -8.22 -4.12
C PHE A 304 11.27 -8.53 -2.62
N PHE A 305 12.31 -9.19 -2.10
CA PHE A 305 12.46 -9.42 -0.65
C PHE A 305 12.35 -8.12 0.14
N SER A 306 13.13 -7.12 -0.25
CA SER A 306 13.16 -5.82 0.42
C SER A 306 11.86 -5.05 0.25
N LEU A 307 11.24 -5.10 -0.93
CA LEU A 307 9.99 -4.42 -1.21
C LEU A 307 8.85 -4.95 -0.33
N PHE A 308 8.71 -6.27 -0.20
CA PHE A 308 7.60 -6.86 0.54
C PHE A 308 7.75 -6.73 2.05
N ILE A 309 8.97 -6.79 2.60
CA ILE A 309 9.17 -6.51 4.02
C ILE A 309 8.95 -5.02 4.35
N MET A 310 9.45 -4.10 3.49
CA MET A 310 9.18 -2.66 3.62
C MET A 310 7.70 -2.32 3.48
N ALA A 311 6.94 -3.10 2.71
CA ALA A 311 5.49 -3.00 2.65
C ALA A 311 4.87 -3.34 4.01
N GLY A 312 5.28 -4.46 4.62
CA GLY A 312 4.90 -4.84 5.98
C GLY A 312 5.17 -3.73 7.00
N ASP A 313 6.34 -3.07 6.92
CA ASP A 313 6.72 -1.98 7.81
C ASP A 313 5.75 -0.79 7.80
N GLN A 314 4.97 -0.61 6.72
CA GLN A 314 4.05 0.51 6.59
C GLN A 314 2.94 0.51 7.66
N VAL A 315 2.64 -0.64 8.28
CA VAL A 315 1.63 -0.70 9.36
C VAL A 315 2.08 0.06 10.62
N PHE A 316 3.38 0.28 10.80
CA PHE A 316 3.94 1.01 11.94
C PHE A 316 4.00 2.52 11.72
N VAL A 317 3.83 2.98 10.48
CA VAL A 317 3.80 4.40 10.12
C VAL A 317 2.45 4.99 10.56
N ARG A 318 2.50 6.16 11.22
CA ARG A 318 1.29 6.81 11.73
C ARG A 318 0.42 7.35 10.60
N ASP A 319 -0.90 7.16 10.72
CA ASP A 319 -1.90 7.77 9.82
C ASP A 319 -1.78 9.30 9.71
N SER A 320 -1.28 9.99 10.74
CA SER A 320 -0.99 11.43 10.68
C SER A 320 0.10 11.77 9.68
N THR A 321 1.13 10.93 9.57
CA THR A 321 2.25 11.12 8.63
C THR A 321 1.76 11.04 7.19
N TYR A 322 0.97 10.01 6.87
CA TYR A 322 0.38 9.88 5.53
C TYR A 322 -0.56 11.02 5.18
N ARG A 323 -1.35 11.50 6.15
CA ARG A 323 -2.23 12.66 5.94
C ARG A 323 -1.43 13.94 5.67
N ALA A 324 -0.37 14.20 6.42
CA ALA A 324 0.50 15.35 6.22
C ALA A 324 1.14 15.33 4.82
N VAL A 325 1.72 14.18 4.43
CA VAL A 325 2.31 14.00 3.08
C VAL A 325 1.25 14.22 1.99
N ALA A 326 0.07 13.62 2.13
CA ALA A 326 -1.00 13.79 1.15
C ALA A 326 -1.49 15.24 1.01
N GLN A 327 -1.54 16.00 2.11
CA GLN A 327 -1.90 17.41 2.10
C GLN A 327 -0.82 18.27 1.42
N GLN A 328 0.45 18.01 1.72
CA GLN A 328 1.58 18.70 1.10
C GLN A 328 1.60 18.48 -0.42
N VAL A 329 1.46 17.22 -0.87
CA VAL A 329 1.42 16.88 -2.31
C VAL A 329 0.25 17.57 -3.01
N ARG A 330 -0.95 17.57 -2.41
CA ARG A 330 -2.12 18.28 -2.97
C ARG A 330 -1.91 19.78 -3.05
N GLY A 331 -1.35 20.39 -2.00
CA GLY A 331 -1.04 21.81 -1.97
C GLY A 331 -0.02 22.21 -3.04
N ALA A 332 1.05 21.43 -3.19
CA ALA A 332 2.06 21.65 -4.22
C ALA A 332 1.46 21.52 -5.64
N TRP A 333 0.61 20.51 -5.86
CA TRP A 333 -0.05 20.31 -7.15
C TRP A 333 -1.05 21.42 -7.49
N GLN A 334 -1.85 21.88 -6.52
CA GLN A 334 -2.77 23.01 -6.71
C GLN A 334 -2.01 24.32 -7.00
N ARG A 335 -0.89 24.58 -6.31
CA ARG A 335 -0.02 25.72 -6.60
C ARG A 335 0.55 25.68 -8.01
N ARG A 336 1.00 24.50 -8.47
CA ARG A 336 1.47 24.31 -9.86
C ARG A 336 0.34 24.51 -10.88
N ARG A 337 -0.86 24.00 -10.62
CA ARG A 337 -2.02 24.22 -11.51
C ARG A 337 -2.42 25.69 -11.62
N ARG A 338 -2.40 26.44 -10.51
CA ARG A 338 -2.72 27.88 -10.50
C ARG A 338 -1.66 28.76 -11.19
N ARG A 339 -0.42 28.26 -11.33
CA ARG A 339 0.67 28.94 -12.02
C ARG A 339 0.74 28.66 -13.52
N ARG A 340 -0.15 27.82 -14.06
CA ARG A 340 -0.25 27.60 -15.50
C ARG A 340 -0.95 28.84 -16.09
N PRO A 341 -0.32 29.60 -17.01
CA PRO A 341 -0.97 30.74 -17.63
C PRO A 341 -2.30 30.30 -18.26
N ALA A 342 -3.33 31.12 -18.16
CA ALA A 342 -4.53 30.92 -18.98
C ALA A 342 -4.09 30.91 -20.45
N PRO A 343 -4.72 30.09 -21.33
CA PRO A 343 -4.48 30.21 -22.76
C PRO A 343 -4.74 31.67 -23.15
N ASP A 344 -3.81 32.28 -23.88
CA ASP A 344 -3.97 33.65 -24.38
C ASP A 344 -5.32 33.72 -25.11
N GLU A 345 -6.20 34.56 -24.59
CA GLU A 345 -7.44 34.94 -25.27
C GLU A 345 -7.01 35.55 -26.61
N PRO A 346 -7.49 35.03 -27.76
CA PRO A 346 -7.08 35.58 -29.05
C PRO A 346 -7.42 37.07 -29.06
N PRO A 347 -6.52 37.93 -29.56
CA PRO A 347 -6.73 39.37 -29.52
C PRO A 347 -8.03 39.69 -30.24
N ASP A 348 -8.91 40.40 -29.53
CA ASP A 348 -10.12 40.99 -30.07
C ASP A 348 -9.71 41.81 -31.29
N SER A 349 -10.06 41.31 -32.47
CA SER A 349 -9.85 42.02 -33.73
C SER A 349 -10.83 43.18 -33.74
N GLY A 350 -10.45 44.27 -33.09
CA GLY A 350 -11.14 45.55 -33.19
C GLY A 350 -11.21 45.96 -34.65
N GLU A 351 -12.42 45.98 -35.19
CA GLU A 351 -12.71 46.70 -36.43
C GLU A 351 -12.33 48.18 -36.24
N PRO A 352 -11.61 48.81 -37.19
CA PRO A 352 -11.41 50.23 -37.16
C PRO A 352 -12.74 50.92 -37.51
N ALA A 353 -13.16 51.84 -36.64
CA ALA A 353 -14.22 52.80 -36.93
C ALA A 353 -13.78 53.66 -38.13
N ASP A 354 -14.52 53.56 -39.23
CA ASP A 354 -14.45 54.48 -40.36
C ASP A 354 -15.51 55.57 -40.15
N ASP A 355 -15.03 56.80 -40.02
CA ASP A 355 -15.82 57.99 -39.74
C ASP A 355 -15.59 58.95 -40.91
N SER A 356 -16.51 58.99 -41.88
CA SER A 356 -16.58 60.10 -42.84
C SER A 356 -18.00 60.34 -43.40
N LEU A 357 -18.58 61.45 -42.94
CA LEU A 357 -19.27 62.53 -43.67
C LEU A 357 -20.73 62.37 -44.17
N ASP A 358 -21.59 63.19 -43.54
CA ASP A 358 -22.62 64.09 -44.09
C ASP A 358 -23.88 63.56 -44.81
N ALA A 359 -25.04 63.67 -44.15
CA ALA A 359 -26.06 64.73 -44.40
C ALA A 359 -27.44 64.38 -43.78
N HIS A 360 -27.91 65.22 -42.85
CA HIS A 360 -29.31 65.35 -42.37
C HIS A 360 -30.22 66.00 -43.44
N PRO A 361 -31.57 66.14 -43.29
CA PRO A 361 -32.43 66.10 -42.08
C PRO A 361 -33.73 65.25 -42.26
N THR A 362 -34.57 64.94 -41.27
CA THR A 362 -35.44 65.85 -40.51
C THR A 362 -36.10 65.15 -39.31
N GLU A 363 -36.18 65.92 -38.23
CA GLU A 363 -37.02 65.88 -37.02
C GLU A 363 -38.53 65.55 -37.26
N PRO A 364 -39.36 65.23 -36.21
CA PRO A 364 -39.42 65.97 -34.95
C PRO A 364 -39.51 65.18 -33.63
N ALA A 365 -39.01 65.87 -32.61
CA ALA A 365 -39.16 65.57 -31.19
C ALA A 365 -40.44 66.19 -30.60
N GLY A 366 -40.91 65.63 -29.48
CA GLY A 366 -41.76 66.30 -28.51
C GLY A 366 -42.39 65.35 -27.49
N PRO A 367 -42.64 65.78 -26.25
CA PRO A 367 -41.63 66.15 -25.26
C PRO A 367 -41.75 65.29 -23.97
N GLY A 368 -40.68 65.28 -23.16
CA GLY A 368 -40.64 64.68 -21.82
C GLY A 368 -41.35 65.53 -20.74
N PRO A 369 -40.85 65.55 -19.49
CA PRO A 369 -40.92 64.47 -18.51
C PRO A 369 -41.65 64.95 -17.22
N GLU A 370 -42.30 64.05 -16.48
CA GLU A 370 -42.77 64.35 -15.12
C GLU A 370 -41.95 63.61 -14.06
N ARG A 371 -41.31 64.38 -13.17
CA ARG A 371 -40.78 63.93 -11.89
C ARG A 371 -41.93 63.76 -10.90
N ARG A 372 -41.87 62.69 -10.08
CA ARG A 372 -42.17 62.72 -8.63
C ARG A 372 -41.58 61.47 -7.96
N GLN A 373 -40.82 61.69 -6.88
CA GLN A 373 -40.40 60.70 -5.88
C GLN A 373 -41.56 60.46 -4.87
N PRO A 374 -41.37 59.74 -3.75
CA PRO A 374 -41.15 58.30 -3.58
C PRO A 374 -42.18 57.69 -2.56
N ALA A 375 -41.98 56.42 -2.18
CA ALA A 375 -42.36 55.77 -0.90
C ALA A 375 -43.48 54.70 -0.91
N GLY A 376 -43.15 53.58 -0.23
CA GLY A 376 -44.04 52.58 0.37
C GLY A 376 -44.72 51.62 -0.63
N GLU A 377 -45.05 50.38 -0.33
CA GLU A 377 -44.87 49.48 0.81
C GLU A 377 -45.46 48.13 0.34
N LEU A 378 -44.78 47.01 0.60
CA LEU A 378 -45.28 45.63 0.79
C LEU A 378 -46.12 44.86 -0.28
N ILE A 379 -45.98 43.52 -0.16
CA ILE A 379 -46.86 42.40 -0.54
C ILE A 379 -46.76 41.81 -1.97
N TYR A 380 -45.87 40.83 -2.21
CA TYR A 380 -46.09 39.37 -2.13
C TYR A 380 -44.80 38.60 -2.44
#